data_AF-A0A261C2C4-F1
#
_entry.id   AF-A0A261C2C4-F1
#
_cell.length_a   1.000
_cell.length_b   1.000
_cell.length_c   1.000
_cell.angle_alpha   90.00
_cell.angle_beta   90.00
_cell.angle_gamma   90.00
#
_symmetry.space_group_name_H-M   'P 1'
#
loop_
_entity.id
_entity.type
_entity.pdbx_description
1 polymer ?
#
loop_
_entity_poly.entity_id
_entity_poly.type
_entity_poly.pdbx_seq_one_letter_code
_entity_poly.pdbx_strand_id
1 'polypeptide(L)'
;TKKMGYQEMKEMPQVLKPALLLLTLLQIIFMASPGLRAWGWFVCLTAILEFITAIGVFGAVFFDLLFTKSGQWVLIELGYSAVFCVCSALNTIYYFCNIFYHFNFWFLLATIISVLLVLAYGLNTLVHWTTRTGTTSTSSTSNQATAGPPPSAYPAGINPA
;
A
#
# COMPACT_ATOMS: atom_id res chain seq x y z
N THR A 1 -17.58 -24.14 6.14
CA THR A 1 -16.35 -23.84 5.37
C THR A 1 -16.06 -22.35 5.49
N LYS A 2 -15.03 -21.99 6.25
CA LYS A 2 -14.70 -20.63 6.71
C LYS A 2 -14.41 -19.69 5.54
N LYS A 3 -15.18 -18.60 5.42
CA LYS A 3 -14.80 -17.37 4.69
C LYS A 3 -13.87 -16.49 5.56
N MET A 4 -12.84 -17.08 6.17
CA MET A 4 -11.89 -16.33 7.03
C MET A 4 -10.87 -15.53 6.23
N GLY A 5 -10.48 -16.00 5.04
CA GLY A 5 -9.36 -15.40 4.31
C GLY A 5 -9.57 -13.94 3.88
N TYR A 6 -10.76 -13.54 3.41
CA TYR A 6 -10.91 -12.22 2.78
C TYR A 6 -11.03 -11.05 3.78
N GLN A 7 -11.58 -11.29 4.97
CA GLN A 7 -11.67 -10.27 6.02
C GLN A 7 -10.35 -10.13 6.79
N GLU A 8 -9.65 -11.25 7.05
CA GLU A 8 -8.31 -11.23 7.66
C GLU A 8 -7.26 -10.63 6.70
N MET A 9 -7.35 -10.88 5.39
CA MET A 9 -6.52 -10.21 4.38
C MET A 9 -6.76 -8.69 4.33
N LYS A 10 -7.94 -8.23 4.76
CA LYS A 10 -8.28 -6.81 4.82
C LYS A 10 -7.70 -6.10 6.04
N GLU A 11 -7.29 -6.85 7.08
CA GLU A 11 -6.59 -6.34 8.26
C GLU A 11 -5.06 -6.32 8.11
N MET A 12 -4.51 -6.99 7.10
CA MET A 12 -3.08 -6.95 6.74
C MET A 12 -2.47 -5.56 6.41
N PRO A 13 -3.20 -4.50 5.99
CA PRO A 13 -2.61 -3.20 5.73
C PRO A 13 -1.93 -2.58 6.95
N GLN A 14 -2.36 -2.94 8.17
CA GLN A 14 -1.74 -2.45 9.40
C GLN A 14 -0.40 -3.12 9.70
N VAL A 15 -0.20 -4.38 9.30
CA VAL A 15 1.08 -5.10 9.47
C VAL A 15 2.08 -4.72 8.37
N LEU A 16 1.58 -4.38 7.19
CA LEU A 16 2.44 -4.02 6.06
C LEU A 16 3.21 -2.70 6.30
N LYS A 17 2.62 -1.74 7.02
CA LYS A 17 3.25 -0.45 7.33
C LYS A 17 4.55 -0.57 8.17
N PRO A 18 4.56 -1.25 9.33
CA PRO A 18 5.80 -1.49 10.08
C PRO A 18 6.78 -2.41 9.32
N ALA A 19 6.27 -3.36 8.53
CA ALA A 19 7.13 -4.19 7.68
C ALA A 19 7.86 -3.39 6.59
N LEU A 20 7.19 -2.42 5.96
CA LEU A 20 7.81 -1.50 5.00
C LEU A 20 8.87 -0.62 5.67
N LEU A 21 8.62 -0.14 6.88
CA LEU A 21 9.62 0.63 7.65
C LEU A 21 10.84 -0.23 7.97
N LEU A 22 10.65 -1.48 8.39
CA LEU A 22 11.74 -2.42 8.64
C LEU A 22 12.53 -2.72 7.36
N LEU A 23 11.84 -3.01 6.25
CA LEU A 23 12.45 -3.34 4.96
C LEU A 23 13.26 -2.16 4.40
N THR A 24 12.72 -0.94 4.47
CA THR A 24 13.43 0.28 4.03
C THR A 24 14.64 0.61 4.90
N LEU A 25 14.54 0.41 6.22
CA LEU A 25 15.68 0.53 7.13
C LEU A 25 16.78 -0.49 6.78
N LEU A 26 16.39 -1.73 6.55
CA LEU A 26 17.31 -2.81 6.21
C LEU A 26 17.97 -2.56 4.83
N GLN A 27 17.21 -2.02 3.88
CA GLN A 27 17.70 -1.58 2.58
C GLN A 27 18.79 -0.51 2.72
N ILE A 28 18.60 0.50 3.57
CA ILE A 28 19.60 1.55 3.85
C ILE A 28 20.88 0.97 4.45
N ILE A 29 20.77 0.03 5.40
CA ILE A 29 21.93 -0.60 6.04
C ILE A 29 22.77 -1.35 5.00
N PHE A 30 22.15 -2.10 4.10
CA PHE A 30 22.87 -2.82 3.05
C PHE A 30 23.36 -1.92 1.93
N MET A 31 22.74 -0.75 1.76
CA MET A 31 23.21 0.29 0.84
C MET A 31 24.50 0.97 1.32
N ALA A 32 24.78 0.99 2.64
CA ALA A 32 26.05 1.47 3.17
C ALA A 32 27.25 0.56 2.84
N SER A 33 27.03 -0.57 2.17
CA SER A 33 28.10 -1.46 1.73
C SER A 33 28.90 -0.86 0.56
N PRO A 34 30.24 -1.00 0.57
CA PRO A 34 31.08 -0.45 -0.49
C PRO A 34 30.84 -1.15 -1.83
N GLY A 35 30.62 -0.36 -2.88
CA GLY A 35 30.51 -0.87 -4.27
C GLY A 35 29.52 -0.16 -5.19
N LEU A 36 28.75 0.82 -4.69
CA LEU A 36 27.85 1.62 -5.53
C LEU A 36 28.66 2.51 -6.50
N ARG A 37 28.46 2.32 -7.81
CA ARG A 37 29.12 3.09 -8.88
C ARG A 37 28.10 3.70 -9.83
N ALA A 38 28.47 4.81 -10.46
CA ALA A 38 27.77 5.52 -11.55
C ALA A 38 26.27 5.80 -11.33
N TRP A 39 25.41 4.77 -11.39
CA TRP A 39 23.97 4.86 -11.15
C TRP A 39 23.59 4.73 -9.66
N GLY A 40 24.55 4.47 -8.78
CA GLY A 40 24.34 4.35 -7.33
C GLY A 40 23.68 5.57 -6.69
N TRP A 41 23.83 6.78 -7.24
CA TRP A 41 23.18 7.98 -6.70
C TRP A 41 21.65 7.90 -6.76
N PHE A 42 21.08 7.26 -7.79
CA PHE A 42 19.63 7.08 -7.94
C PHE A 42 19.11 6.11 -6.88
N VAL A 43 19.84 5.02 -6.66
CA VAL A 43 19.57 4.05 -5.59
C VAL A 43 19.64 4.72 -4.21
N CYS A 44 20.65 5.57 -3.99
CA CYS A 44 20.77 6.37 -2.76
C CYS A 44 19.58 7.30 -2.55
N LEU A 45 19.21 8.05 -3.58
CA LEU A 45 18.14 9.04 -3.50
C LEU A 45 16.79 8.36 -3.26
N THR A 46 16.50 7.26 -3.97
CA THR A 46 15.26 6.50 -3.80
C THR A 46 15.15 5.88 -2.41
N ALA A 47 16.22 5.27 -1.89
CA ALA A 47 16.22 4.70 -0.54
C ALA A 47 15.99 5.75 0.55
N ILE A 48 16.61 6.93 0.44
CA ILE A 48 16.39 8.05 1.38
C ILE A 48 14.94 8.51 1.34
N LEU A 49 14.37 8.68 0.15
CA LEU A 49 12.97 9.11 -0.02
C LEU A 49 11.97 8.07 0.49
N GLU A 50 12.23 6.78 0.25
CA GLU A 50 11.42 5.67 0.77
C GLU A 50 11.42 5.67 2.30
N PHE A 51 12.58 5.86 2.93
CA PHE A 51 12.71 5.90 4.38
C PHE A 51 12.03 7.10 5.02
N ILE A 52 12.21 8.31 4.47
CA ILE A 52 11.51 9.52 4.94
C ILE A 52 10.00 9.32 4.83
N THR A 53 9.53 8.76 3.71
CA THR A 53 8.10 8.50 3.51
C THR A 53 7.58 7.43 4.46
N ALA A 54 8.33 6.36 4.70
CA ALA A 54 7.96 5.31 5.65
C ALA A 54 7.82 5.86 7.08
N ILE A 55 8.74 6.71 7.53
CA ILE A 55 8.64 7.40 8.83
C ILE A 55 7.42 8.33 8.86
N GLY A 56 7.20 9.11 7.80
CA GLY A 56 6.07 10.04 7.72
C GLY A 56 4.72 9.31 7.77
N VAL A 57 4.57 8.20 7.04
CA VAL A 57 3.37 7.36 7.06
C VAL A 57 3.18 6.70 8.42
N PHE A 58 4.25 6.17 9.03
CA PHE A 58 4.19 5.58 10.35
C PHE A 58 3.77 6.62 11.41
N GLY A 59 4.35 7.82 11.37
CA GLY A 59 3.98 8.93 12.25
C GLY A 59 2.54 9.38 12.04
N ALA A 60 2.10 9.55 10.79
CA ALA A 60 0.73 9.97 10.48
C ALA A 60 -0.33 8.98 11.00
N VAL A 61 -0.03 7.68 10.93
CA VAL A 61 -0.90 6.62 11.48
C VAL A 61 -0.80 6.55 13.01
N PHE A 62 0.39 6.71 13.59
CA PHE A 62 0.59 6.68 15.04
C PHE A 62 -0.12 7.83 15.75
N PHE A 63 -0.09 9.02 15.17
CA PHE A 63 -0.78 10.20 15.71
C PHE A 63 -2.27 10.28 15.34
N ASP A 64 -2.84 9.23 14.73
CA ASP A 64 -4.23 9.13 14.28
C ASP A 64 -4.75 10.44 13.65
N LEU A 65 -3.94 11.03 12.75
CA LEU A 65 -4.29 12.30 12.14
C LEU A 65 -5.60 12.13 11.38
N LEU A 66 -6.58 13.01 11.62
CA LEU A 66 -7.92 12.95 11.02
C LEU A 66 -7.89 12.78 9.48
N PHE A 67 -6.83 13.30 8.85
CA PHE A 67 -6.55 13.17 7.44
C PHE A 67 -6.34 11.72 6.96
N THR A 68 -5.78 10.83 7.79
CA THR A 68 -5.52 9.42 7.44
C THR A 68 -6.78 8.58 7.28
N LYS A 69 -7.91 9.06 7.81
CA LYS A 69 -9.24 8.43 7.67
C LYS A 69 -9.99 8.89 6.43
N SER A 70 -9.46 9.89 5.71
CA SER A 70 -10.12 10.46 4.53
C SER A 70 -9.87 9.61 3.26
N GLY A 71 -10.80 9.66 2.31
CA GLY A 71 -10.61 9.02 0.99
C GLY A 71 -9.44 9.63 0.19
N GLN A 72 -9.02 10.86 0.51
CA GLN A 72 -7.84 11.50 -0.09
C GLN A 72 -6.54 10.81 0.33
N TRP A 73 -6.47 10.30 1.57
CA TRP A 73 -5.31 9.56 2.06
C TRP A 73 -5.05 8.29 1.25
N VAL A 74 -6.11 7.58 0.87
CA VAL A 74 -6.00 6.38 0.01
C VAL A 74 -5.36 6.69 -1.35
N LEU A 75 -5.63 7.87 -1.92
CA LEU A 75 -5.02 8.29 -3.18
C LEU A 75 -3.53 8.60 -3.02
N ILE A 76 -3.15 9.19 -1.89
CA ILE A 76 -1.77 9.47 -1.54
C ILE A 76 -1.02 8.15 -1.30
N GLU A 77 -1.64 7.22 -0.56
CA GLU A 77 -1.10 5.88 -0.33
C GLU A 77 -0.88 5.10 -1.63
N LEU A 78 -1.83 5.16 -2.56
CA LEU A 78 -1.69 4.59 -3.89
C LEU A 78 -0.58 5.27 -4.69
N GLY A 79 -0.50 6.61 -4.63
CA GLY A 79 0.46 7.40 -5.39
C GLY A 79 1.91 7.09 -5.01
N TYR A 80 2.26 7.19 -3.72
CA TYR A 80 3.62 6.89 -3.30
C TYR A 80 3.95 5.40 -3.45
N SER A 81 3.00 4.50 -3.21
CA SER A 81 3.26 3.05 -3.32
C SER A 81 3.52 2.61 -4.75
N ALA A 82 2.81 3.18 -5.73
CA ALA A 82 3.08 2.91 -7.14
C ALA A 82 4.46 3.44 -7.57
N VAL A 83 4.81 4.66 -7.16
CA VAL A 83 6.11 5.26 -7.49
C VAL A 83 7.26 4.46 -6.87
N PHE A 84 7.16 4.11 -5.59
CA PHE A 84 8.20 3.32 -4.92
C PHE A 84 8.26 1.88 -5.40
N CYS A 85 7.15 1.28 -5.84
CA CYS A 85 7.17 -0.01 -6.52
C CYS A 85 8.08 0.03 -7.77
N VAL A 86 7.91 1.06 -8.61
CA VAL A 86 8.73 1.24 -9.83
C VAL A 86 10.19 1.54 -9.48
N CYS A 87 10.44 2.44 -8.53
CA CYS A 87 11.80 2.77 -8.08
C CYS A 87 12.51 1.54 -7.49
N SER A 88 11.83 0.78 -6.64
CA SER A 88 12.35 -0.47 -6.08
C SER A 88 12.63 -1.51 -7.17
N ALA A 89 11.82 -1.59 -8.24
CA ALA A 89 12.06 -2.51 -9.35
C ALA A 89 13.30 -2.12 -10.16
N LEU A 90 13.52 -0.82 -10.39
CA LEU A 90 14.75 -0.31 -11.01
C LEU A 90 15.97 -0.60 -10.12
N ASN A 91 15.84 -0.44 -8.81
CA ASN A 91 16.90 -0.78 -7.85
C ASN A 91 17.22 -2.29 -7.89
N THR A 92 16.21 -3.15 -7.98
CA THR A 92 16.40 -4.61 -8.15
C THR A 92 17.20 -4.93 -9.40
N ILE A 93 16.86 -4.34 -10.55
CA ILE A 93 17.59 -4.56 -11.81
C ILE A 93 19.05 -4.12 -11.64
N TYR A 94 19.28 -2.95 -11.04
CA TYR A 94 20.62 -2.44 -10.79
C TYR A 94 21.46 -3.37 -9.90
N TYR A 95 20.91 -3.87 -8.80
CA TYR A 95 21.63 -4.79 -7.90
C TYR A 95 21.87 -6.15 -8.56
N PHE A 96 20.89 -6.66 -9.31
CA PHE A 96 21.01 -7.92 -10.05
C PHE A 96 22.12 -7.85 -11.11
N CYS A 97 22.16 -6.78 -11.90
CA CYS A 97 23.25 -6.57 -12.85
C CYS A 97 24.61 -6.48 -12.14
N ASN A 98 24.72 -5.71 -11.05
CA ASN A 98 25.98 -5.57 -10.32
C ASN A 98 26.48 -6.88 -9.69
N ILE A 99 25.59 -7.82 -9.36
CA ILE A 99 25.98 -9.13 -8.79
C ILE A 99 26.89 -9.93 -9.74
N PHE A 100 26.70 -9.79 -11.06
CA PHE A 100 27.50 -10.48 -12.08
C PHE A 100 28.83 -9.79 -12.34
N TYR A 101 28.94 -8.49 -12.08
CA TYR A 101 30.19 -7.75 -12.21
C TYR A 101 31.07 -7.87 -10.96
N HIS A 102 30.46 -7.91 -9.77
CA HIS A 102 31.15 -8.03 -8.50
C HIS A 102 30.31 -8.88 -7.54
N PHE A 103 30.60 -10.18 -7.48
CA PHE A 103 29.92 -11.07 -6.55
C PHE A 103 30.23 -10.66 -5.11
N ASN A 104 29.22 -10.13 -4.42
CA ASN A 104 29.34 -9.64 -3.05
C ASN A 104 28.06 -9.98 -2.29
N PHE A 105 28.23 -10.60 -1.12
CA PHE A 105 27.13 -11.01 -0.23
C PHE A 105 26.18 -9.86 0.10
N TRP A 106 26.70 -8.64 0.28
CA TRP A 106 25.90 -7.46 0.59
C TRP A 106 24.98 -7.06 -0.57
N PHE A 107 25.45 -7.19 -1.82
CA PHE A 107 24.64 -6.95 -3.01
C PHE A 107 23.56 -8.01 -3.19
N LEU A 108 23.85 -9.28 -2.85
CA LEU A 108 22.85 -10.35 -2.86
C LEU A 108 21.71 -10.05 -1.90
N LEU A 109 22.03 -9.64 -0.67
CA LEU A 109 21.04 -9.32 0.35
C LEU A 109 20.22 -8.07 -0.01
N ALA A 110 20.86 -7.02 -0.54
CA ALA A 110 20.18 -5.84 -1.06
C ALA A 110 19.25 -6.17 -2.24
N THR A 111 19.63 -7.12 -3.11
CA THR A 111 18.77 -7.58 -4.20
C THR A 111 17.52 -8.25 -3.65
N ILE A 112 17.65 -9.17 -2.70
CA ILE A 112 16.52 -9.87 -2.07
C ILE A 112 15.55 -8.86 -1.44
N ILE A 113 16.07 -7.87 -0.71
CA ILE A 113 15.21 -6.88 -0.02
C ILE A 113 14.55 -5.94 -1.00
N SER A 114 15.24 -5.52 -2.07
CA SER A 114 14.62 -4.73 -3.13
C SER A 114 13.45 -5.49 -3.79
N VAL A 115 13.57 -6.80 -4.01
CA VAL A 115 12.46 -7.63 -4.52
C VAL A 115 11.31 -7.66 -3.52
N LEU A 116 11.60 -7.83 -2.23
CA LEU A 116 10.56 -7.80 -1.19
C LEU A 116 9.86 -6.43 -1.11
N LEU A 117 10.58 -5.32 -1.31
CA LEU A 117 10.03 -3.97 -1.40
C LEU A 117 9.11 -3.82 -2.62
N VAL A 118 9.52 -4.30 -3.80
CA VAL A 118 8.65 -4.33 -4.99
C VAL A 118 7.36 -5.09 -4.70
N LEU A 119 7.46 -6.28 -4.09
CA LEU A 119 6.29 -7.08 -3.75
C LEU A 119 5.41 -6.39 -2.71
N ALA A 120 5.99 -5.78 -1.67
CA ALA A 120 5.25 -5.08 -0.63
C ALA A 120 4.51 -3.85 -1.17
N TYR A 121 5.21 -2.99 -1.92
CA TYR A 121 4.59 -1.81 -2.55
C TYR A 121 3.61 -2.20 -3.67
N GLY A 122 3.92 -3.25 -4.43
CA GLY A 122 3.04 -3.78 -5.48
C GLY A 122 1.75 -4.37 -4.91
N LEU A 123 1.83 -5.16 -3.84
CA LEU A 123 0.66 -5.67 -3.11
C LEU A 123 -0.15 -4.52 -2.51
N ASN A 124 0.51 -3.53 -1.90
CA ASN A 124 -0.18 -2.35 -1.36
C ASN A 124 -0.94 -1.61 -2.48
N THR A 125 -0.27 -1.36 -3.60
CA THR A 125 -0.86 -0.70 -4.78
C THR A 125 -2.06 -1.49 -5.29
N LEU A 126 -1.93 -2.82 -5.43
CA LEU A 126 -2.99 -3.70 -5.89
C LEU A 126 -4.22 -3.68 -4.96
N VAL A 127 -3.99 -3.74 -3.65
CA VAL A 127 -5.07 -3.70 -2.63
C VAL A 127 -5.81 -2.36 -2.69
N HIS A 128 -5.10 -1.24 -2.75
CA HIS A 128 -5.73 0.08 -2.85
C HIS A 128 -6.43 0.29 -4.21
N TRP A 129 -5.86 -0.20 -5.31
CA TRP A 129 -6.45 -0.15 -6.64
C TRP A 129 -7.73 -0.98 -6.73
N THR A 130 -7.71 -2.23 -6.28
CA THR A 130 -8.87 -3.12 -6.30
C THR A 130 -10.00 -2.63 -5.39
N THR A 131 -9.67 -2.08 -4.21
CA THR A 131 -10.65 -1.46 -3.31
C THR A 131 -11.39 -0.31 -3.99
N ARG A 132 -10.69 0.51 -4.79
CA ARG A 132 -11.27 1.61 -5.55
C ARG A 132 -12.06 1.15 -6.77
N THR A 133 -11.57 0.13 -7.47
CA THR A 133 -12.22 -0.40 -8.67
C THR A 133 -13.52 -1.15 -8.32
N GLY A 134 -13.58 -1.80 -7.15
CA GLY A 134 -14.82 -2.39 -6.61
C GLY A 134 -15.90 -1.37 -6.25
N THR A 135 -15.55 -0.08 -6.13
CA THR A 135 -16.53 1.03 -6.02
C THR A 135 -17.05 1.50 -7.38
N THR A 136 -16.52 0.94 -8.48
CA THR A 136 -16.93 1.22 -9.87
C THR A 136 -17.66 0.02 -10.47
N SER A 137 -18.38 -0.75 -9.65
CA SER A 137 -19.38 -1.70 -10.14
C SER A 137 -20.72 -0.98 -10.22
N THR A 138 -21.04 -0.50 -11.42
CA THR A 138 -22.40 -0.18 -11.88
C THR A 138 -23.20 0.75 -10.97
N SER A 139 -23.07 2.05 -11.22
CA SER A 139 -24.25 2.91 -11.33
C SER A 139 -25.13 2.38 -12.48
N SER A 140 -25.80 1.25 -12.27
CA SER A 140 -27.08 1.05 -12.94
C SER A 140 -28.04 1.98 -12.22
N THR A 141 -28.22 3.17 -12.79
CA THR A 141 -29.51 3.86 -12.79
C THR A 141 -30.53 2.93 -13.45
N SER A 142 -30.82 1.80 -12.79
CA SER A 142 -32.04 1.06 -13.03
C SER A 142 -33.11 1.99 -12.51
N ASN A 143 -33.99 2.42 -13.42
CA ASN A 143 -35.22 3.13 -13.10
C ASN A 143 -35.93 2.42 -11.95
N GLN A 144 -35.65 2.82 -10.71
CA GLN A 144 -36.49 2.46 -9.60
C GLN A 144 -37.70 3.37 -9.75
N ALA A 145 -38.70 2.86 -10.47
CA ALA A 145 -40.03 3.42 -10.44
C ALA A 145 -40.37 3.65 -8.97
N THR A 146 -40.75 4.88 -8.65
CA THR A 146 -41.27 5.28 -7.34
C THR A 146 -42.51 4.44 -7.06
N ALA A 147 -42.33 3.24 -6.51
CA ALA A 147 -43.39 2.49 -5.88
C ALA A 147 -43.72 3.25 -4.60
N GLY A 148 -44.89 3.91 -4.61
CA GLY A 148 -45.42 4.60 -3.44
C GLY A 148 -45.42 3.70 -2.20
N PRO A 149 -45.43 4.31 -1.00
CA PRO A 149 -45.38 3.55 0.24
C PRO A 149 -46.52 2.52 0.30
N PRO A 150 -46.29 1.32 0.83
CA PRO A 150 -47.34 0.32 1.00
C PRO A 150 -48.46 0.92 1.88
N PRO A 151 -49.75 0.69 1.57
CA PRO A 151 -50.85 1.22 2.37
C PRO A 151 -50.74 0.71 3.81
N SER A 152 -50.51 1.62 4.76
CA SER A 152 -50.51 1.29 6.18
C SER A 152 -51.93 0.91 6.61
N ALA A 153 -52.15 -0.35 6.95
CA ALA A 153 -53.44 -0.85 7.45
C ALA A 153 -53.81 -0.35 8.87
N TYR A 154 -53.07 0.62 9.42
CA TYR A 154 -53.34 1.21 10.73
C TYR A 154 -53.29 2.73 10.63
N PRO A 155 -54.43 3.44 10.84
CA PRO A 155 -54.42 4.88 11.05
C PRO A 155 -53.60 5.19 12.31
N ALA A 156 -52.60 6.05 12.18
CA ALA A 156 -51.86 6.59 13.32
C ALA A 156 -52.82 7.37 14.22
N GLY A 157 -53.08 6.89 15.44
CA GLY A 157 -53.88 7.66 16.39
C GLY A 157 -54.52 6.94 17.57
N ILE A 158 -54.32 5.64 17.79
CA ILE A 158 -54.91 4.97 18.98
C ILE A 158 -53.83 4.18 19.72
N ASN A 159 -53.42 4.71 20.87
CA ASN A 159 -52.67 4.01 21.91
C ASN A 159 -53.68 3.34 22.86
N PRO A 160 -53.69 2.00 23.02
CA PRO A 160 -54.35 1.37 24.16
C PRO A 160 -53.33 1.09 25.27
N ALA A 161 -53.69 1.62 26.44
CA ALA A 161 -53.07 1.39 27.75
C ALA A 161 -52.95 -0.09 28.15
#